data_AF-A0A7S0CGT9-F1
#
_entry.id   AF-A0A7S0CGT9-F1
#
_cell.length_a   1.000
_cell.length_b   1.000
_cell.length_c   1.000
_cell.angle_alpha   90.00
_cell.angle_beta   90.00
_cell.angle_gamma   90.00
#
_symmetry.space_group_name_H-M   'P 1'
#
loop_
_entity.id
_entity.type
_entity.pdbx_description
1 polymer ?
#
loop_
_entity_poly.entity_id
_entity_poly.type
_entity_poly.pdbx_seq_one_letter_code
_entity_poly.pdbx_strand_id
1 'polypeptide(L)'
;FAIGIFVMFIAMICFECSWSASAFMFLTPQHRGNLALSKSTHYMVGQGPFGERGDPQGGDMAYTDNNLRRQMEQYNSIRKIGGKDVVSDVYVRDPQYCIFWYAGKIARCTGTVSEEKSVARQWNIIVEHAARVRPIELGRKFSVLEIWTAPGDSELRISENDPTAILTQIDKLCPVEDVNLIEVGFAAEFVTDRGVGFKTERNEDGTPLKNS
;
A
#
# COMPACT_ATOMS: atom_id res chain seq x y z
N PHE A 1 22.66 -32.18 -45.39
CA PHE A 1 24.06 -31.98 -45.00
C PHE A 1 24.67 -30.86 -45.85
N ALA A 2 24.69 -29.65 -45.30
CA ALA A 2 25.56 -28.56 -45.73
C ALA A 2 25.71 -27.64 -44.52
N ILE A 3 26.92 -27.66 -43.95
CA ILE A 3 27.37 -26.89 -42.80
C ILE A 3 28.17 -25.70 -43.36
N GLY A 4 28.02 -24.54 -42.71
CA GLY A 4 29.00 -23.45 -42.72
C GLY A 4 28.36 -22.09 -42.96
N ILE A 5 28.80 -20.96 -42.40
CA ILE A 5 29.96 -20.52 -41.59
C ILE A 5 29.52 -19.09 -41.18
N PHE A 6 29.43 -18.74 -39.89
CA PHE A 6 30.46 -18.04 -39.09
C PHE A 6 30.67 -16.54 -39.43
N VAL A 7 30.74 -15.71 -38.37
CA VAL A 7 31.39 -14.38 -38.23
C VAL A 7 30.52 -13.14 -38.55
N MET A 8 29.98 -12.43 -37.54
CA MET A 8 30.60 -11.34 -36.72
C MET A 8 30.52 -9.96 -37.39
N PHE A 9 29.68 -9.08 -36.85
CA PHE A 9 29.83 -7.62 -36.99
C PHE A 9 29.46 -6.97 -35.65
N ILE A 10 30.49 -6.77 -34.82
CA ILE A 10 30.54 -5.79 -33.73
C ILE A 10 31.47 -4.69 -34.22
N ALA A 11 30.97 -3.46 -34.31
CA ALA A 11 31.67 -2.17 -34.40
C ALA A 11 30.65 -1.14 -34.94
N MET A 12 30.59 0.13 -34.61
CA MET A 12 31.38 1.02 -33.76
C MET A 12 30.79 2.40 -34.07
N ILE A 13 30.07 3.05 -33.14
CA ILE A 13 29.86 4.50 -33.22
C ILE A 13 30.07 5.06 -31.81
N CYS A 14 31.35 5.34 -31.53
CA CYS A 14 31.74 6.38 -30.59
C CYS A 14 31.49 7.73 -31.27
N PHE A 15 30.77 8.63 -30.62
CA PHE A 15 30.87 10.05 -30.91
C PHE A 15 31.08 10.80 -29.60
N GLU A 16 32.32 11.22 -29.40
CA GLU A 16 32.71 12.23 -28.43
C GLU A 16 32.15 13.59 -28.88
N CYS A 17 31.61 14.37 -27.95
CA CYS A 17 31.67 15.82 -28.04
C CYS A 17 31.84 16.42 -26.64
N SER A 18 33.11 16.62 -26.32
CA SER A 18 33.67 17.59 -25.40
C SER A 18 32.94 18.94 -25.46
N TRP A 19 32.49 19.44 -24.30
CA TRP A 19 32.43 20.88 -24.06
C TRP A 19 33.09 21.23 -22.73
N SER A 20 33.93 22.25 -22.86
CA SER A 20 34.97 22.73 -21.97
C SER A 20 34.43 23.40 -20.71
N ALA A 21 35.22 23.25 -19.65
CA ALA A 21 35.13 23.98 -18.40
C ALA A 21 35.28 25.50 -18.57
N SER A 22 34.60 26.24 -17.71
CA SER A 22 35.08 27.54 -17.20
C SER A 22 34.59 27.71 -15.77
N ALA A 23 35.58 27.82 -14.88
CA ALA A 23 35.47 28.07 -13.45
C ALA A 23 35.18 29.55 -13.16
N PHE A 24 34.49 29.81 -12.05
CA PHE A 24 34.56 30.99 -11.16
C PHE A 24 33.38 30.86 -10.17
N MET A 25 33.41 31.11 -8.87
CA MET A 25 34.44 31.42 -7.88
C MET A 25 33.71 31.31 -6.51
N PHE A 26 34.41 30.79 -5.51
CA PHE A 26 34.28 31.07 -4.06
C PHE A 26 33.02 31.78 -3.53
N LEU A 27 32.25 31.06 -2.69
CA LEU A 27 31.78 31.58 -1.40
C LEU A 27 31.90 30.48 -0.33
N THR A 28 32.58 30.83 0.75
CA THR A 28 32.96 30.03 1.92
C THR A 28 31.80 29.78 2.90
N PRO A 29 31.95 28.86 3.87
CA PRO A 29 30.85 28.21 4.58
C PRO A 29 30.48 28.92 5.89
N GLN A 30 29.19 28.96 6.22
CA GLN A 30 28.74 29.27 7.58
C GLN A 30 27.58 28.39 8.06
N HIS A 31 27.78 27.93 9.30
CA HIS A 31 26.83 27.38 10.26
C HIS A 31 26.33 25.94 10.12
N ARG A 32 27.14 25.05 10.74
CA ARG A 32 26.68 23.95 11.58
C ARG A 32 25.67 24.46 12.62
N GLY A 33 24.42 24.04 12.48
CA GLY A 33 23.47 23.93 13.58
C GLY A 33 23.34 22.46 13.95
N ASN A 34 23.94 22.07 15.07
CA ASN A 34 23.60 20.85 15.78
C ASN A 34 22.17 21.00 16.34
N LEU A 35 21.28 20.08 16.02
CA LEU A 35 20.20 19.70 16.94
C LEU A 35 20.12 18.18 16.96
N ALA A 36 20.67 17.67 18.04
CA ALA A 36 20.65 16.27 18.42
C ALA A 36 19.23 15.78 18.65
N LEU A 37 19.07 14.46 18.45
CA LEU A 37 18.05 13.60 19.01
C LEU A 37 17.40 14.15 20.28
N SER A 38 16.07 14.11 20.36
CA SER A 38 15.40 13.67 21.58
C SER A 38 13.87 13.51 21.41
N LYS A 39 13.47 12.24 21.35
CA LYS A 39 12.36 11.62 22.10
C LYS A 39 10.93 11.73 21.56
N SER A 40 10.37 10.52 21.49
CA SER A 40 8.97 10.13 21.70
C SER A 40 7.96 10.57 20.64
N THR A 41 7.67 9.62 19.74
CA THR A 41 6.31 9.35 19.25
C THR A 41 5.33 9.31 20.43
N HIS A 42 4.77 10.46 20.77
CA HIS A 42 3.64 10.59 21.67
C HIS A 42 2.39 10.08 20.95
N TYR A 43 2.14 8.78 21.04
CA TYR A 43 0.82 8.23 20.77
C TYR A 43 -0.09 8.56 21.96
N MET A 44 -0.65 9.77 21.97
CA MET A 44 -1.73 10.10 22.89
C MET A 44 -3.01 9.46 22.34
N VAL A 45 -3.35 8.30 22.91
CA VAL A 45 -4.66 7.66 22.81
C VAL A 45 -5.67 8.60 23.47
N GLY A 46 -6.43 9.33 22.66
CA GLY A 46 -7.56 10.13 23.12
C GLY A 46 -8.70 9.22 23.56
N GLN A 47 -8.81 8.96 24.87
CA GLN A 47 -9.95 8.32 25.49
C GLN A 47 -11.09 9.34 25.65
N GLY A 48 -12.09 9.27 24.77
CA GLY A 48 -13.40 9.91 24.94
C GLY A 48 -14.50 8.98 24.40
N PRO A 49 -15.72 9.02 24.94
CA PRO A 49 -16.79 8.07 24.56
C PRO A 49 -17.20 8.19 23.08
N PHE A 50 -16.93 9.34 22.48
CA PHE A 50 -16.86 9.62 21.04
C PHE A 50 -15.76 10.66 20.79
N GLY A 51 -14.58 10.46 21.37
CA GLY A 51 -13.49 11.44 21.29
C GLY A 51 -13.19 11.82 19.85
N GLU A 52 -13.14 13.12 19.56
CA GLU A 52 -12.63 13.64 18.28
C GLU A 52 -11.33 12.91 17.98
N ARG A 53 -11.32 12.09 16.91
CA ARG A 53 -10.07 11.53 16.41
C ARG A 53 -9.22 12.73 16.01
N GLY A 54 -8.02 12.82 16.56
CA GLY A 54 -7.06 13.85 16.16
C GLY A 54 -6.78 13.79 14.66
N ASP A 55 -6.08 14.80 14.15
CA ASP A 55 -5.84 14.93 12.71
C ASP A 55 -5.28 13.62 12.12
N PRO A 56 -5.75 13.22 10.92
CA PRO A 56 -5.30 12.00 10.26
C PRO A 56 -3.77 11.99 10.13
N GLN A 57 -3.14 10.95 10.68
CA GLN A 57 -1.68 10.82 10.66
C GLN A 57 -1.20 10.20 9.34
N GLY A 58 0.04 10.51 8.92
CA GLY A 58 0.68 9.87 7.76
C GLY A 58 1.04 10.77 6.59
N GLY A 59 0.88 12.09 6.72
CA GLY A 59 1.26 13.07 5.68
C GLY A 59 0.56 12.78 4.34
N ASP A 60 1.33 12.40 3.32
CA ASP A 60 0.79 12.03 2.00
C ASP A 60 -0.13 10.80 2.00
N MET A 61 -0.04 9.96 3.03
CA MET A 61 -0.87 8.77 3.24
C MET A 61 -1.84 8.95 4.42
N ALA A 62 -2.06 10.20 4.85
CA ALA A 62 -3.10 10.52 5.80
C ALA A 62 -4.49 10.35 5.17
N TYR A 63 -5.48 9.94 5.97
CA TYR A 63 -6.86 9.82 5.51
C TYR A 63 -7.51 11.21 5.35
N THR A 64 -7.38 11.76 4.16
CA THR A 64 -8.03 13.02 3.74
C THR A 64 -8.69 12.81 2.39
N ASP A 65 -9.73 13.58 2.09
CA ASP A 65 -10.45 13.45 0.81
C ASP A 65 -9.53 13.68 -0.40
N ASN A 66 -8.58 14.62 -0.29
CA ASN A 66 -7.58 14.88 -1.32
C ASN A 66 -6.66 13.67 -1.54
N ASN A 67 -6.19 13.04 -0.46
CA ASN A 67 -5.34 11.86 -0.56
C ASN A 67 -6.11 10.67 -1.12
N LEU A 68 -7.34 10.44 -0.66
CA LEU A 68 -8.20 9.37 -1.20
C LEU A 68 -8.46 9.55 -2.69
N ARG A 69 -8.77 10.77 -3.14
CA ARG A 69 -8.97 11.08 -4.56
C ARG A 69 -7.71 10.81 -5.38
N ARG A 70 -6.54 11.26 -4.88
CA ARG A 70 -5.24 11.03 -5.51
C ARG A 70 -4.91 9.53 -5.60
N GLN A 71 -5.12 8.78 -4.52
CA GLN A 71 -4.87 7.34 -4.47
C GLN A 71 -5.80 6.58 -5.44
N MET A 72 -7.05 6.99 -5.55
CA MET A 72 -8.01 6.43 -6.52
C MET A 72 -7.59 6.70 -7.97
N GLU A 73 -7.12 7.91 -8.28
CA GLU A 73 -6.59 8.26 -9.61
C GLU A 73 -5.36 7.41 -9.98
N GLN A 74 -4.45 7.23 -9.03
CA GLN A 74 -3.27 6.38 -9.19
C GLN A 74 -3.66 4.92 -9.39
N TYR A 75 -4.59 4.42 -8.57
CA TYR A 75 -5.14 3.08 -8.70
C TYR A 75 -5.68 2.83 -10.12
N ASN A 76 -6.54 3.72 -10.60
CA ASN A 76 -7.14 3.62 -11.93
C ASN A 76 -6.08 3.65 -13.04
N SER A 77 -5.06 4.50 -12.88
CA SER A 77 -3.97 4.63 -13.85
C SER A 77 -3.13 3.35 -13.93
N ILE A 78 -2.75 2.78 -12.77
CA ILE A 78 -1.97 1.55 -12.70
C ILE A 78 -2.78 0.36 -13.23
N ARG A 79 -4.03 0.19 -12.76
CA ARG A 79 -4.93 -0.89 -13.22
C ARG A 79 -5.20 -0.83 -14.71
N LYS A 80 -5.35 0.37 -15.28
CA LYS A 80 -5.57 0.56 -16.72
C LYS A 80 -4.41 0.01 -17.57
N ILE A 81 -3.17 0.11 -17.08
CA ILE A 81 -1.97 -0.31 -17.81
C ILE A 81 -1.64 -1.78 -17.51
N GLY A 82 -1.61 -2.15 -16.22
CA GLY A 82 -1.18 -3.47 -15.77
C GLY A 82 -2.29 -4.52 -15.68
N GLY A 83 -3.55 -4.13 -15.90
CA GLY A 83 -4.69 -5.04 -15.83
C GLY A 83 -5.01 -5.52 -14.41
N LYS A 84 -5.46 -6.76 -14.29
CA LYS A 84 -5.85 -7.36 -13.00
C LYS A 84 -4.66 -7.84 -12.16
N ASP A 85 -3.54 -8.18 -12.79
CA ASP A 85 -2.39 -8.81 -12.11
C ASP A 85 -1.60 -7.80 -11.25
N VAL A 86 -1.85 -6.51 -11.44
CA VAL A 86 -1.28 -5.43 -10.63
C VAL A 86 -2.14 -5.06 -9.42
N VAL A 87 -3.27 -5.73 -9.22
CA VAL A 87 -4.26 -5.43 -8.18
C VAL A 87 -4.28 -6.53 -7.13
N SER A 88 -4.40 -6.11 -5.87
CA SER A 88 -4.66 -7.00 -4.74
C SER A 88 -5.83 -6.45 -3.94
N ASP A 89 -6.73 -7.34 -3.51
CA ASP A 89 -7.83 -6.98 -2.64
C ASP A 89 -7.31 -6.86 -1.21
N VAL A 90 -7.84 -5.92 -0.43
CA VAL A 90 -7.37 -5.62 0.91
C VAL A 90 -8.46 -5.84 1.93
N TYR A 91 -8.09 -6.56 2.98
CA TYR A 91 -8.93 -6.88 4.12
C TYR A 91 -8.27 -6.36 5.40
N VAL A 92 -9.09 -5.91 6.34
CA VAL A 92 -8.68 -5.47 7.66
C VAL A 92 -9.34 -6.35 8.71
N ARG A 93 -8.54 -6.76 9.68
CA ARG A 93 -8.96 -7.65 10.76
C ARG A 93 -8.54 -7.08 12.11
N ASP A 94 -9.40 -7.28 13.10
CA ASP A 94 -8.98 -7.23 14.49
C ASP A 94 -8.42 -8.60 14.89
N PRO A 95 -7.17 -8.70 15.37
CA PRO A 95 -6.53 -9.98 15.68
C PRO A 95 -7.34 -10.83 16.67
N GLN A 96 -8.18 -10.22 17.51
CA GLN A 96 -9.02 -10.93 18.48
C GLN A 96 -10.16 -11.75 17.87
N TYR A 97 -10.53 -11.51 16.61
CA TYR A 97 -11.65 -12.16 15.95
C TYR A 97 -11.25 -12.72 14.59
N CYS A 98 -11.93 -13.76 14.13
CA CYS A 98 -11.68 -14.38 12.81
C CYS A 98 -12.45 -13.69 11.66
N ILE A 99 -12.86 -12.43 11.84
CA ILE A 99 -13.67 -11.68 10.87
C ILE A 99 -12.77 -10.72 10.10
N PHE A 100 -12.79 -10.86 8.78
CA PHE A 100 -12.03 -10.04 7.84
C PHE A 100 -12.99 -9.13 7.10
N TRP A 101 -12.76 -7.83 7.23
CA TRP A 101 -13.56 -6.81 6.59
C TRP A 101 -12.86 -6.34 5.33
N TYR A 102 -13.54 -6.39 4.20
CA TYR A 102 -13.01 -5.79 2.99
C TYR A 102 -12.86 -4.28 3.20
N ALA A 103 -11.73 -3.73 2.78
CA ALA A 103 -11.42 -2.32 2.91
C ALA A 103 -11.23 -1.63 1.56
N GLY A 104 -11.04 -2.40 0.48
CA GLY A 104 -10.86 -1.88 -0.87
C GLY A 104 -9.83 -2.69 -1.65
N LYS A 105 -9.24 -2.06 -2.67
CA LYS A 105 -8.22 -2.64 -3.53
C LYS A 105 -6.99 -1.76 -3.58
N ILE A 106 -5.83 -2.37 -3.67
CA ILE A 106 -4.58 -1.68 -3.99
C ILE A 106 -4.13 -2.04 -5.40
N ALA A 107 -3.45 -1.11 -6.05
CA ALA A 107 -2.72 -1.35 -7.28
C ALA A 107 -1.27 -0.92 -7.09
N ARG A 108 -0.34 -1.62 -7.74
CA ARG A 108 1.10 -1.32 -7.69
C ARG A 108 1.78 -1.56 -9.03
N CYS A 109 2.86 -0.84 -9.31
CA CYS A 109 3.74 -1.13 -10.44
C CYS A 109 4.50 -2.45 -10.21
N THR A 110 4.12 -3.51 -10.92
CA THR A 110 4.81 -4.81 -10.85
C THR A 110 6.23 -4.68 -11.39
N GLY A 111 7.20 -5.18 -10.63
CA GLY A 111 8.62 -5.15 -10.97
C GLY A 111 9.44 -4.09 -10.21
N THR A 112 8.80 -3.04 -9.68
CA THR A 112 9.48 -2.05 -8.81
C THR A 112 9.03 -2.16 -7.37
N VAL A 113 7.74 -2.37 -7.13
CA VAL A 113 7.16 -2.40 -5.77
C VAL A 113 6.58 -3.78 -5.47
N SER A 114 6.98 -4.38 -4.35
CA SER A 114 6.37 -5.63 -3.87
C SER A 114 4.97 -5.37 -3.29
N GLU A 115 4.13 -6.40 -3.24
CA GLU A 115 2.80 -6.27 -2.65
C GLU A 115 2.85 -5.80 -1.20
N GLU A 116 3.69 -6.44 -0.39
CA GLU A 116 3.90 -6.10 1.01
C GLU A 116 4.27 -4.62 1.20
N LYS A 117 5.26 -4.13 0.43
CA LYS A 117 5.67 -2.72 0.46
C LYS A 117 4.56 -1.78 0.03
N SER A 118 3.77 -2.15 -0.97
CA SER A 118 2.67 -1.32 -1.46
C SER A 118 1.58 -1.14 -0.41
N VAL A 119 1.27 -2.19 0.35
CA VAL A 119 0.29 -2.13 1.45
C VAL A 119 0.88 -1.38 2.63
N ALA A 120 2.09 -1.70 3.06
CA ALA A 120 2.75 -1.03 4.18
C ALA A 120 2.88 0.48 3.94
N ARG A 121 3.16 0.90 2.70
CA ARG A 121 3.22 2.31 2.33
C ARG A 121 1.87 3.02 2.52
N GLN A 122 0.77 2.30 2.31
CA GLN A 122 -0.61 2.80 2.37
C GLN A 122 -1.31 2.41 3.69
N TRP A 123 -0.56 1.95 4.70
CA TRP A 123 -1.13 1.40 5.94
C TRP A 123 -2.11 2.37 6.61
N ASN A 124 -1.69 3.62 6.80
CA ASN A 124 -2.49 4.61 7.53
C ASN A 124 -3.83 4.91 6.85
N ILE A 125 -3.84 5.09 5.53
CA ILE A 125 -5.08 5.40 4.80
C ILE A 125 -6.03 4.20 4.79
N ILE A 126 -5.51 2.97 4.67
CA ILE A 126 -6.31 1.73 4.68
C ILE A 126 -6.97 1.52 6.04
N VAL A 127 -6.19 1.56 7.12
CA VAL A 127 -6.69 1.29 8.48
C VAL A 127 -7.68 2.38 8.91
N GLU A 128 -7.40 3.64 8.58
CA GLU A 128 -8.28 4.75 8.98
C GLU A 128 -9.59 4.71 8.18
N HIS A 129 -9.52 4.33 6.90
CA HIS A 129 -10.70 4.07 6.10
C HIS A 129 -11.56 2.97 6.73
N ALA A 130 -10.98 1.79 6.98
CA ALA A 130 -11.70 0.66 7.55
C ALA A 130 -12.33 1.00 8.91
N ALA A 131 -11.59 1.70 9.76
CA ALA A 131 -12.06 2.12 11.09
C ALA A 131 -13.11 3.25 11.07
N ARG A 132 -13.23 4.01 9.97
CA ARG A 132 -14.27 5.02 9.77
C ARG A 132 -15.54 4.44 9.19
N VAL A 133 -15.40 3.52 8.24
CA VAL A 133 -16.53 2.79 7.66
C VAL A 133 -17.18 1.87 8.71
N ARG A 134 -16.38 1.34 9.64
CA ARG A 134 -16.81 0.38 10.67
C ARG A 134 -16.49 0.88 12.08
N PRO A 135 -17.18 1.93 12.56
CA PRO A 135 -16.85 2.56 13.83
C PRO A 135 -17.12 1.64 15.04
N ILE A 136 -18.06 0.70 14.92
CA ILE A 136 -18.43 -0.22 16.01
C ILE A 136 -17.42 -1.37 16.10
N GLU A 137 -17.09 -1.98 14.97
CA GLU A 137 -16.30 -3.21 14.89
C GLU A 137 -14.81 -2.93 14.95
N LEU A 138 -14.34 -1.92 14.20
CA LEU A 138 -12.92 -1.60 14.04
C LEU A 138 -12.53 -0.27 14.69
N GLY A 139 -13.49 0.63 14.87
CA GLY A 139 -13.22 2.03 15.20
C GLY A 139 -12.46 2.28 16.50
N ARG A 140 -12.64 1.43 17.52
CA ARG A 140 -11.95 1.52 18.82
C ARG A 140 -10.59 0.82 18.84
N LYS A 141 -10.30 0.01 17.82
CA LYS A 141 -9.14 -0.90 17.77
C LYS A 141 -8.11 -0.50 16.72
N PHE A 142 -8.22 0.73 16.21
CA PHE A 142 -7.40 1.29 15.14
C PHE A 142 -5.89 0.98 15.24
N SER A 143 -5.30 1.02 16.44
CA SER A 143 -3.85 0.80 16.62
C SER A 143 -3.39 -0.65 16.49
N VAL A 144 -4.30 -1.62 16.64
CA VAL A 144 -3.99 -3.06 16.66
C VAL A 144 -4.50 -3.82 15.44
N LEU A 145 -5.11 -3.13 14.48
CA LEU A 145 -5.66 -3.77 13.28
C LEU A 145 -4.55 -4.35 12.40
N GLU A 146 -4.83 -5.51 11.82
CA GLU A 146 -3.99 -6.20 10.85
C GLU A 146 -4.53 -5.96 9.44
N ILE A 147 -3.63 -5.89 8.47
CA ILE A 147 -3.98 -5.86 7.04
C ILE A 147 -3.62 -7.19 6.40
N TRP A 148 -4.55 -7.69 5.61
CA TRP A 148 -4.46 -8.93 4.87
C TRP A 148 -4.78 -8.66 3.41
N THR A 149 -4.11 -9.37 2.49
CA THR A 149 -4.34 -9.25 1.05
C THR A 149 -4.82 -10.54 0.43
N ALA A 150 -5.54 -10.41 -0.68
CA ALA A 150 -5.89 -11.50 -1.56
C ALA A 150 -5.57 -11.11 -3.01
N PRO A 151 -5.49 -12.08 -3.95
CA PRO A 151 -5.41 -11.76 -5.36
C PRO A 151 -6.52 -10.80 -5.80
N GLY A 152 -6.25 -9.89 -6.72
CA GLY A 152 -7.26 -8.94 -7.17
C GLY A 152 -8.51 -9.60 -7.76
N ASP A 153 -9.66 -8.96 -7.52
CA ASP A 153 -10.98 -9.41 -8.00
C ASP A 153 -11.36 -10.82 -7.46
N SER A 154 -10.96 -11.09 -6.22
CA SER A 154 -11.21 -12.34 -5.49
C SER A 154 -12.37 -12.25 -4.53
N GLU A 155 -13.04 -11.11 -4.35
CA GLU A 155 -14.04 -10.90 -3.31
C GLU A 155 -15.13 -11.96 -3.33
N LEU A 156 -15.69 -12.25 -4.51
CA LEU A 156 -16.73 -13.26 -4.65
C LEU A 156 -16.24 -14.66 -4.22
N ARG A 157 -15.04 -15.05 -4.67
CA ARG A 157 -14.41 -16.32 -4.27
C ARG A 157 -14.12 -16.36 -2.78
N ILE A 158 -13.72 -15.23 -2.20
CA ILE A 158 -13.48 -15.09 -0.77
C ILE A 158 -14.79 -15.26 0.03
N SER A 159 -15.93 -14.74 -0.45
CA SER A 159 -17.23 -14.97 0.20
C SER A 159 -17.72 -16.40 0.08
N GLU A 160 -17.39 -17.07 -1.01
CA GLU A 160 -17.78 -18.46 -1.27
C GLU A 160 -16.86 -19.48 -0.59
N ASN A 161 -15.91 -19.02 0.25
CA ASN A 161 -14.94 -19.88 0.93
C ASN A 161 -14.11 -20.74 -0.03
N ASP A 162 -13.78 -20.20 -1.21
CA ASP A 162 -12.92 -20.88 -2.19
C ASP A 162 -11.55 -21.22 -1.55
N PRO A 163 -11.13 -22.50 -1.55
CA PRO A 163 -9.86 -22.95 -0.96
C PRO A 163 -8.63 -22.39 -1.68
N THR A 164 -8.77 -21.91 -2.92
CA THR A 164 -7.69 -21.27 -3.68
C THR A 164 -7.50 -19.80 -3.33
N ALA A 165 -8.48 -19.19 -2.67
CA ALA A 165 -8.45 -17.79 -2.29
C ALA A 165 -7.94 -17.67 -0.85
N ILE A 166 -6.62 -17.64 -0.69
CA ILE A 166 -5.93 -17.55 0.60
C ILE A 166 -5.61 -16.08 0.91
N LEU A 167 -5.93 -15.66 2.14
CA LEU A 167 -5.52 -14.34 2.62
C LEU A 167 -4.08 -14.39 3.12
N THR A 168 -3.27 -13.40 2.74
CA THR A 168 -1.88 -13.26 3.19
C THR A 168 -1.75 -12.07 4.12
N GLN A 169 -1.21 -12.26 5.32
CA GLN A 169 -0.98 -11.17 6.26
C GLN A 169 0.19 -10.30 5.79
N ILE A 170 0.04 -8.98 5.92
CA ILE A 170 1.09 -8.02 5.61
C ILE A 170 1.75 -7.52 6.90
N ASP A 171 3.08 -7.48 6.93
CA ASP A 171 3.82 -6.88 8.02
C ASP A 171 3.76 -5.34 7.96
N LYS A 172 3.33 -4.74 9.07
CA LYS A 172 3.32 -3.28 9.26
C LYS A 172 4.71 -2.67 9.24
N LEU A 173 5.73 -3.44 9.64
CA LEU A 173 7.11 -2.97 9.79
C LEU A 173 7.94 -3.11 8.50
N CYS A 174 7.31 -3.50 7.39
CA CYS A 174 7.97 -3.56 6.09
C CYS A 174 8.56 -2.18 5.73
N PRO A 175 9.84 -2.08 5.33
CA PRO A 175 10.48 -0.81 4.96
C PRO A 175 9.92 -0.28 3.63
N VAL A 176 9.58 1.01 3.60
CA VAL A 176 8.81 1.64 2.50
C VAL A 176 9.42 2.96 2.01
N GLU A 177 10.64 3.28 2.44
CA GLU A 177 11.33 4.54 2.11
C GLU A 177 11.66 4.65 0.61
N ASP A 178 11.77 3.51 -0.08
CA ASP A 178 12.07 3.42 -1.51
C ASP A 178 10.82 3.39 -2.40
N VAL A 179 9.61 3.40 -1.82
CA VAL A 179 8.35 3.32 -2.58
C VAL A 179 7.85 4.71 -2.94
N ASN A 180 7.88 5.06 -4.23
CA ASN A 180 7.33 6.33 -4.68
C ASN A 180 5.79 6.32 -4.61
N LEU A 181 5.22 7.46 -4.24
CA LEU A 181 3.77 7.62 -4.12
C LEU A 181 3.03 7.37 -5.44
N ILE A 182 3.68 7.53 -6.59
CA ILE A 182 3.09 7.30 -7.91
C ILE A 182 3.04 5.83 -8.32
N GLU A 183 3.83 4.97 -7.65
CA GLU A 183 3.94 3.55 -7.98
C GLU A 183 2.89 2.69 -7.26
N VAL A 184 2.07 3.30 -6.42
CA VAL A 184 1.00 2.67 -5.66
C VAL A 184 -0.29 3.49 -5.77
N GLY A 185 -1.42 2.82 -5.62
CA GLY A 185 -2.72 3.46 -5.53
C GLY A 185 -3.71 2.61 -4.74
N PHE A 186 -4.65 3.26 -4.06
CA PHE A 186 -5.69 2.64 -3.26
C PHE A 186 -7.08 3.08 -3.71
N ALA A 187 -7.94 2.11 -3.99
CA ALA A 187 -9.36 2.27 -4.24
C ALA A 187 -10.13 1.77 -3.02
N ALA A 188 -10.54 2.70 -2.16
CA ALA A 188 -11.30 2.43 -0.96
C ALA A 188 -12.69 1.82 -1.26
N GLU A 189 -13.17 0.95 -0.37
CA GLU A 189 -14.53 0.43 -0.45
C GLU A 189 -15.55 1.56 -0.22
N PHE A 190 -16.55 1.65 -1.09
CA PHE A 190 -17.71 2.49 -0.85
C PHE A 190 -18.82 1.66 -0.24
N VAL A 191 -19.01 1.78 1.07
CA VAL A 191 -20.17 1.21 1.75
C VAL A 191 -21.34 2.18 1.63
N THR A 192 -22.41 1.73 0.98
CA THR A 192 -23.67 2.49 0.95
C THR A 192 -24.34 2.42 2.33
N ASP A 193 -25.12 3.44 2.65
CA ASP A 193 -25.87 3.65 3.90
C ASP A 193 -26.79 2.48 4.34
N ARG A 194 -26.95 1.46 3.50
CA ARG A 194 -27.81 0.28 3.73
C ARG A 194 -27.05 -1.05 3.79
N GLY A 195 -25.75 -1.05 3.50
CA GLY A 195 -24.93 -2.26 3.46
C GLY A 195 -24.08 -2.41 4.72
N VAL A 196 -23.92 -3.64 5.21
CA VAL A 196 -22.97 -3.99 6.27
C VAL A 196 -21.51 -3.91 5.78
N GLY A 197 -21.30 -3.70 4.47
CA GLY A 197 -20.02 -3.87 3.80
C GLY A 197 -19.68 -5.35 3.63
N PHE A 198 -18.67 -5.65 2.82
CA PHE A 198 -18.27 -7.04 2.59
C PHE A 198 -17.44 -7.56 3.78
N LYS A 199 -17.78 -8.76 4.27
CA LYS A 199 -17.03 -9.46 5.33
C LYS A 199 -16.94 -10.95 5.04
N THR A 200 -15.88 -11.58 5.51
CA THR A 200 -15.68 -13.04 5.47
C THR A 200 -15.11 -13.51 6.81
N GLU A 201 -15.29 -14.80 7.11
CA GLU A 201 -14.69 -15.43 8.28
C GLU A 201 -13.64 -16.44 7.80
N ARG A 202 -12.40 -16.32 8.30
CA ARG A 202 -11.27 -17.15 7.90
C ARG A 202 -10.48 -17.63 9.11
N ASN A 203 -9.71 -18.68 8.94
CA ASN A 203 -8.75 -19.15 9.93
C ASN A 203 -7.64 -18.11 10.15
N GLU A 204 -6.86 -18.30 11.21
CA GLU A 204 -5.72 -17.42 11.54
C GLU A 204 -4.62 -17.43 10.47
N ASP A 205 -4.55 -18.45 9.63
CA ASP A 205 -3.63 -18.57 8.49
C ASP A 205 -4.21 -17.99 7.18
N GLY A 206 -5.40 -17.39 7.22
CA GLY A 206 -6.08 -16.83 6.06
C GLY A 206 -6.82 -17.85 5.19
N THR A 207 -6.85 -19.12 5.58
CA THR A 207 -7.59 -20.18 4.86
C THR A 207 -9.09 -20.20 5.22
N PRO A 208 -9.97 -20.80 4.39
CA PRO A 208 -11.39 -20.93 4.72
C PRO A 208 -11.66 -21.77 5.99
N LEU A 209 -12.67 -21.39 6.79
CA LEU A 209 -13.00 -22.05 8.07
C LEU A 209 -13.43 -23.53 7.97
N LYS A 210 -13.95 -23.96 6.81
CA LYS A 210 -14.19 -25.36 6.41
C LYS A 210 -14.78 -25.36 4.99
N ASN A 211 -14.38 -26.33 4.16
CA ASN A 211 -15.07 -26.62 2.90
C ASN A 211 -16.50 -27.06 3.23
N SER A 212 -17.49 -26.21 2.98
CA SER A 212 -18.90 -26.61 2.93
C SER A 212 -19.19 -27.34 1.62
#